data_AF-A0A971XQE5-F1
#
_entry.id   AF-A0A971XQE5-F1
#
_cell.length_a   1.000
_cell.length_b   1.000
_cell.length_c   1.000
_cell.angle_alpha   90.00
_cell.angle_beta   90.00
_cell.angle_gamma   90.00
#
_symmetry.space_group_name_H-M   'P 1'
#
loop_
_entity.id
_entity.type
_entity.pdbx_description
1 polymer ?
#
loop_
_entity_poly.entity_id
_entity_poly.type
_entity_poly.pdbx_seq_one_letter_code
_entity_poly.pdbx_strand_id
1 'polypeptide(L)'
;MNACCNSHTPTGSAPTTAAGAPGTGGNGTLPAWLADVRFDANGLLPAIAQDAVTGVVLMVAWMNAESLAETAATSRAVYWSRSRNRLWRKGEESGHVQLVKEIRLDCDNDVLLLKVEQQGGIACHTGRQSCFFQRLETSGAEPAWVAVDPVLKDPESIYK
;
A
#
# COMPACT_ATOMS: atom_id res chain seq x y z
N MET A 1 -12.80 -8.63 23.61
CA MET A 1 -12.75 -9.19 22.25
C MET A 1 -12.54 -8.01 21.31
N ASN A 2 -11.42 -8.01 20.58
CA ASN A 2 -10.83 -6.85 19.91
C ASN A 2 -11.71 -6.34 18.75
N ALA A 3 -12.06 -5.06 18.76
CA ALA A 3 -12.73 -4.37 17.65
C ALA A 3 -11.90 -4.36 16.35
N CYS A 4 -10.60 -4.68 16.41
CA CYS A 4 -9.75 -4.81 15.22
C CYS A 4 -10.06 -6.06 14.40
N CYS A 5 -10.15 -7.23 15.03
CA CYS A 5 -10.37 -8.50 14.33
C CYS A 5 -11.84 -8.88 14.54
N ASN A 6 -12.77 -8.21 13.85
CA ASN A 6 -14.18 -8.62 13.92
C ASN A 6 -14.25 -10.02 13.29
N SER A 7 -14.34 -11.04 14.14
CA SER A 7 -14.31 -12.46 13.79
C SER A 7 -15.53 -12.81 12.93
N HIS A 8 -15.46 -12.50 11.65
CA HIS A 8 -16.29 -13.13 10.65
C HIS A 8 -15.75 -14.55 10.49
N THR A 9 -16.30 -15.45 11.30
CA THR A 9 -16.31 -16.88 10.97
C THR A 9 -16.80 -17.00 9.52
N PRO A 10 -16.07 -17.70 8.62
CA PRO A 10 -16.54 -17.94 7.27
C PRO A 10 -17.68 -18.96 7.34
N THR A 11 -18.89 -18.50 7.68
CA THR A 11 -20.10 -19.29 7.49
C THR A 11 -20.52 -19.12 6.04
N GLY A 12 -20.16 -20.10 5.22
CA GLY A 12 -20.85 -20.35 3.97
C GLY A 12 -20.12 -19.83 2.74
N SER A 13 -19.79 -20.81 1.89
CA SER A 13 -19.78 -20.76 0.42
C SER A 13 -19.05 -19.60 -0.25
N ALA A 14 -18.00 -19.95 -0.98
CA ALA A 14 -17.32 -19.09 -1.95
C ALA A 14 -18.31 -18.18 -2.70
N PRO A 15 -18.06 -16.87 -2.80
CA PRO A 15 -18.91 -16.00 -3.57
C PRO A 15 -18.87 -16.44 -5.03
N THR A 16 -20.05 -16.77 -5.55
CA THR A 16 -20.29 -16.94 -6.98
C THR A 16 -19.76 -15.70 -7.70
N THR A 17 -18.89 -15.94 -8.67
CA THR A 17 -18.25 -14.97 -9.56
C THR A 17 -19.23 -13.89 -10.02
N ALA A 18 -19.06 -12.66 -9.53
CA ALA A 18 -19.61 -11.47 -10.16
C ALA A 18 -18.61 -10.97 -11.20
N ALA A 19 -19.02 -11.03 -12.46
CA ALA A 19 -18.26 -10.57 -13.61
C ALA A 19 -18.04 -9.06 -13.55
N GLY A 20 -16.80 -8.61 -13.79
CA GLY A 20 -16.54 -7.19 -14.04
C GLY A 20 -15.17 -6.62 -13.64
N ALA A 21 -14.06 -7.35 -13.85
CA ALA A 21 -12.74 -6.74 -13.94
C ALA A 21 -12.01 -7.32 -15.18
N PRO A 22 -11.48 -6.50 -16.10
CA PRO A 22 -10.82 -7.03 -17.28
C PRO A 22 -9.40 -7.47 -16.90
N GLY A 23 -9.13 -8.77 -17.05
CA GLY A 23 -7.76 -9.28 -17.16
C GLY A 23 -7.39 -10.43 -16.22
N THR A 24 -7.96 -11.63 -16.43
CA THR A 24 -7.21 -12.89 -16.24
C THR A 24 -7.66 -13.89 -17.29
N GLY A 25 -7.05 -13.80 -18.48
CA GLY A 25 -7.03 -14.90 -19.43
C GLY A 25 -6.08 -15.97 -18.90
N GLY A 26 -6.58 -16.88 -18.07
CA GLY A 26 -5.79 -17.98 -17.53
C GLY A 26 -6.57 -18.72 -16.46
N ASN A 27 -6.94 -19.97 -16.74
CA ASN A 27 -7.67 -20.87 -15.86
C ASN A 27 -6.75 -21.40 -14.72
N GLY A 28 -6.10 -20.50 -14.00
CA GLY A 28 -5.07 -20.79 -13.01
C GLY A 28 -5.55 -20.45 -11.61
N THR A 29 -5.69 -21.48 -10.77
CA THR A 29 -5.84 -21.29 -9.32
C THR A 29 -4.72 -20.36 -8.81
N LEU A 30 -5.09 -19.31 -8.07
CA LEU A 30 -4.12 -18.45 -7.41
C LEU A 30 -3.14 -19.31 -6.58
N PRO A 31 -1.85 -18.95 -6.52
CA PRO A 31 -0.92 -19.60 -5.59
C PRO A 31 -1.50 -19.66 -4.18
N ALA A 32 -1.28 -20.75 -3.45
CA ALA A 32 -1.90 -20.98 -2.13
C ALA A 32 -1.72 -19.80 -1.17
N TRP A 33 -0.53 -19.19 -1.15
CA TRP A 33 -0.25 -18.03 -0.29
C TRP A 33 -1.06 -16.77 -0.65
N LEU A 34 -1.48 -16.60 -1.91
CA LEU A 34 -2.35 -15.49 -2.31
C LEU A 34 -3.81 -15.75 -1.94
N ALA A 35 -4.21 -17.02 -1.85
CA ALA A 35 -5.57 -17.39 -1.44
C ALA A 35 -5.82 -17.09 0.06
N ASP A 36 -4.77 -16.98 0.87
CA ASP A 36 -4.87 -16.61 2.29
C ASP A 36 -5.14 -15.11 2.49
N VAL A 37 -4.92 -14.28 1.47
CA VAL A 37 -5.12 -12.82 1.52
C VAL A 37 -6.57 -12.47 1.23
N ARG A 38 -7.17 -11.64 2.09
CA ARG A 38 -8.53 -11.13 1.93
C ARG A 38 -8.51 -9.80 1.20
N PHE A 39 -9.05 -9.83 -0.02
CA PHE A 39 -9.31 -8.64 -0.79
C PHE A 39 -10.75 -8.17 -0.54
N ASP A 40 -10.97 -6.86 -0.63
CA ASP A 40 -12.29 -6.25 -0.55
C ASP A 40 -13.16 -6.60 -1.78
N ALA A 41 -14.39 -6.08 -1.82
CA ALA A 41 -15.31 -6.30 -2.93
C ALA A 41 -14.80 -5.79 -4.29
N ASN A 42 -13.77 -4.93 -4.32
CA ASN A 42 -13.12 -4.43 -5.52
C ASN A 42 -11.87 -5.23 -5.90
N GLY A 43 -11.55 -6.30 -5.15
CA GLY A 43 -10.32 -7.06 -5.33
C GLY A 43 -9.07 -6.32 -4.84
N LEU A 44 -9.22 -5.41 -3.87
CA LEU A 44 -8.14 -4.57 -3.34
C LEU A 44 -7.93 -4.78 -1.84
N LEU A 45 -6.71 -4.52 -1.37
CA LEU A 45 -6.40 -4.34 0.04
C LEU A 45 -5.46 -3.15 0.28
N PRO A 46 -5.51 -2.50 1.45
CA PRO A 46 -4.53 -1.50 1.84
C PRO A 46 -3.14 -2.13 2.09
N ALA A 47 -2.11 -1.39 1.70
CA ALA A 47 -0.72 -1.71 1.99
C ALA A 47 -0.01 -0.50 2.59
N ILE A 48 0.58 -0.68 3.76
CA ILE A 48 1.38 0.31 4.48
C ILE A 48 2.84 0.10 4.10
N ALA A 49 3.49 1.12 3.53
CA ALA A 49 4.93 1.11 3.36
C ALA A 49 5.59 1.76 4.58
N GLN A 50 6.48 1.03 5.24
CA GLN A 50 7.23 1.48 6.40
C GLN A 50 8.73 1.32 6.14
N ASP A 51 9.49 2.35 6.47
CA ASP A 51 10.95 2.29 6.36
C ASP A 51 11.51 1.18 7.26
N ALA A 52 12.30 0.29 6.66
CA ALA A 52 12.78 -0.93 7.32
C ALA A 52 13.77 -0.66 8.46
N VAL A 53 14.46 0.49 8.44
CA VAL A 53 15.50 0.84 9.41
C VAL A 53 14.93 1.70 10.54
N THR A 54 14.20 2.75 10.17
CA THR A 54 13.71 3.78 11.10
C THR A 54 12.35 3.45 11.68
N GLY A 55 11.57 2.58 11.03
CA GLY A 55 10.18 2.30 11.40
C GLY A 55 9.20 3.42 11.06
N VAL A 56 9.62 4.48 10.37
CA VAL A 56 8.72 5.55 9.92
C VAL A 56 7.75 5.02 8.88
N VAL A 57 6.45 5.25 9.08
CA VAL A 57 5.44 4.97 8.05
C VAL A 57 5.60 6.00 6.93
N LEU A 58 5.82 5.53 5.72
CA LEU A 58 6.11 6.35 4.54
C LEU A 58 4.84 6.70 3.77
N MET A 59 3.98 5.72 3.52
CA MET A 59 2.75 5.91 2.74
C MET A 59 1.79 4.74 2.90
N VAL A 60 0.55 4.96 2.45
CA VAL A 60 -0.44 3.91 2.21
C VAL A 60 -0.84 3.94 0.74
N ALA A 61 -1.02 2.77 0.16
CA ALA A 61 -1.60 2.60 -1.18
C ALA A 61 -2.45 1.33 -1.21
N TRP A 62 -3.08 1.06 -2.36
CA TRP A 62 -3.89 -0.14 -2.58
C TRP A 62 -3.07 -1.16 -3.36
N MET A 63 -3.31 -2.43 -3.12
CA MET A 63 -2.77 -3.53 -3.89
C MET A 63 -3.91 -4.45 -4.34
N ASN A 64 -3.80 -5.01 -5.54
CA ASN A 64 -4.61 -6.14 -5.99
C ASN A 64 -3.73 -7.41 -5.98
N ALA A 65 -4.30 -8.56 -6.35
CA ALA A 65 -3.56 -9.83 -6.39
C ALA A 65 -2.34 -9.76 -7.32
N GLU A 66 -2.46 -9.09 -8.47
CA GLU A 66 -1.38 -8.94 -9.44
C GLU A 66 -0.24 -8.07 -8.90
N SER A 67 -0.55 -6.92 -8.28
CA SER A 67 0.48 -6.05 -7.71
C SER A 67 1.20 -6.71 -6.54
N LEU A 68 0.51 -7.53 -5.75
CA LEU A 68 1.11 -8.32 -4.68
C LEU A 68 2.01 -9.43 -5.22
N ALA A 69 1.56 -10.16 -6.24
CA ALA A 69 2.38 -11.15 -6.91
C ALA A 69 3.66 -10.54 -7.49
N GLU A 70 3.55 -9.40 -8.19
CA GLU A 70 4.71 -8.71 -8.76
C GLU A 70 5.65 -8.18 -7.67
N THR A 71 5.10 -7.66 -6.57
CA THR A 71 5.88 -7.19 -5.43
C THR A 71 6.70 -8.32 -4.81
N ALA A 72 6.07 -9.48 -4.57
CA ALA A 72 6.74 -10.65 -4.03
C ALA A 72 7.83 -11.18 -4.98
N ALA A 73 7.57 -11.17 -6.29
CA ALA A 73 8.51 -11.67 -7.30
C ALA A 73 9.72 -10.75 -7.52
N THR A 74 9.52 -9.43 -7.44
CA THR A 74 10.55 -8.44 -7.83
C THR A 74 11.26 -7.79 -6.64
N SER A 75 10.74 -7.98 -5.43
CA SER A 75 11.15 -7.24 -4.23
C SER A 75 11.09 -5.72 -4.42
N ARG A 76 10.18 -5.23 -5.28
CA ARG A 76 9.89 -3.81 -5.50
C ARG A 76 8.43 -3.55 -5.17
N ALA A 77 8.13 -2.45 -4.49
CA ALA A 77 6.74 -2.13 -4.17
C ALA A 77 5.95 -1.77 -5.44
N VAL A 78 4.95 -2.59 -5.75
CA VAL A 78 3.99 -2.37 -6.84
C VAL A 78 2.61 -2.21 -6.25
N TYR A 79 1.93 -1.14 -6.62
CA TYR A 79 0.60 -0.79 -6.13
C TYR A 79 -0.43 -0.83 -7.26
N TRP A 80 -1.70 -0.81 -6.90
CA TRP A 80 -2.82 -0.58 -7.79
C TRP A 80 -3.29 0.88 -7.70
N SER A 81 -3.23 1.60 -8.82
CA SER A 81 -3.70 2.97 -8.90
C SER A 81 -5.19 3.00 -9.19
N ARG A 82 -6.05 3.15 -8.16
CA ARG A 82 -7.52 3.17 -8.33
C ARG A 82 -8.01 4.20 -9.36
N SER A 83 -7.40 5.37 -9.42
CA SER A 83 -7.75 6.43 -10.38
C SER A 83 -7.31 6.15 -11.82
N ARG A 84 -6.23 5.37 -12.01
CA ARG A 84 -5.66 5.05 -13.33
C ARG A 84 -6.02 3.62 -13.78
N ASN A 85 -6.68 2.86 -12.92
CA ASN A 85 -7.08 1.47 -13.12
C ASN A 85 -5.95 0.59 -13.69
N ARG A 86 -4.74 0.73 -13.14
CA ARG A 86 -3.54 0.03 -13.59
C ARG A 86 -2.53 -0.17 -12.46
N LEU A 87 -1.60 -1.11 -12.67
CA LEU A 87 -0.41 -1.25 -11.84
C LEU A 87 0.43 0.03 -11.84
N TRP A 88 1.01 0.34 -10.70
CA TRP A 88 1.92 1.45 -10.48
C TRP A 88 3.15 0.95 -9.73
N ARG A 89 4.29 0.90 -10.43
CA ARG A 89 5.56 0.53 -9.81
C ARG A 89 6.11 1.78 -9.15
N LYS A 90 6.21 1.78 -7.81
CA LYS A 90 6.60 2.99 -7.07
C LYS A 90 7.97 3.46 -7.55
N GLY A 91 8.03 4.71 -7.99
CA GLY A 91 9.26 5.32 -8.50
C GLY A 91 9.58 5.03 -9.97
N GLU A 92 8.67 4.45 -10.75
CA GLU A 92 8.88 4.21 -12.19
C GLU A 92 9.17 5.51 -12.98
N GLU A 93 8.52 6.61 -12.61
CA GLU A 93 8.72 7.93 -13.24
C GLU A 93 9.78 8.78 -12.50
N SER A 94 9.85 8.69 -11.16
CA SER A 94 10.71 9.57 -10.35
C SER A 94 12.05 8.97 -9.92
N GLY A 95 12.26 7.68 -10.12
CA GLY A 95 13.40 6.94 -9.56
C GLY A 95 13.33 6.70 -8.05
N HIS A 96 12.30 7.19 -7.35
CA HIS A 96 12.11 7.00 -5.91
C HIS A 96 11.47 5.64 -5.58
N VAL A 97 12.21 4.58 -5.93
CA VAL A 97 11.81 3.17 -5.79
C VAL A 97 11.80 2.73 -4.33
N GLN A 98 10.90 1.81 -3.99
CA GLN A 98 10.86 1.13 -2.70
C GLN A 98 11.29 -0.32 -2.88
N LEU A 99 12.44 -0.69 -2.28
CA LEU A 99 12.90 -2.08 -2.26
C LEU A 99 12.30 -2.78 -1.05
N VAL A 100 11.49 -3.81 -1.27
CA VAL A 100 10.82 -4.57 -0.22
C VAL A 100 11.81 -5.52 0.44
N LYS A 101 11.92 -5.42 1.76
CA LYS A 101 12.75 -6.29 2.61
C LYS A 101 11.90 -7.33 3.33
N GLU A 102 10.65 -7.02 3.62
CA GLU A 102 9.71 -7.90 4.30
C GLU A 102 8.27 -7.55 3.91
N ILE A 103 7.41 -8.56 3.81
CA ILE A 103 5.97 -8.42 3.62
C ILE A 103 5.30 -9.09 4.82
N ARG A 104 4.47 -8.36 5.55
CA ARG A 104 3.66 -8.89 6.65
C ARG A 104 2.19 -8.72 6.34
N LEU A 105 1.40 -9.66 6.83
CA LEU A 105 -0.05 -9.68 6.75
C LEU A 105 -0.61 -9.56 8.18
N ASP A 106 -1.72 -8.85 8.37
CA ASP A 106 -2.30 -8.62 9.69
C ASP A 106 -3.22 -9.75 10.19
N CYS A 107 -3.95 -9.56 11.30
CA CYS A 107 -4.61 -10.66 12.04
C CYS A 107 -5.76 -11.33 11.28
N ASP A 108 -6.44 -10.58 10.42
CA ASP A 108 -7.61 -10.99 9.64
C ASP A 108 -7.33 -10.96 8.13
N ASN A 109 -6.06 -10.81 7.77
CA ASN A 109 -5.52 -10.98 6.43
C ASN A 109 -5.98 -9.94 5.40
N ASP A 110 -6.36 -8.74 5.80
CA ASP A 110 -6.87 -7.70 4.90
C ASP A 110 -5.99 -6.44 4.84
N VAL A 111 -4.87 -6.39 5.57
CA VAL A 111 -3.87 -5.31 5.44
C VAL A 111 -2.45 -5.86 5.32
N LEU A 112 -1.67 -5.27 4.41
CA LEU A 112 -0.24 -5.54 4.31
C LEU A 112 0.60 -4.46 5.00
N LEU A 113 1.69 -4.88 5.63
CA LEU A 113 2.81 -4.03 6.01
C LEU A 113 4.04 -4.43 5.19
N LEU A 114 4.50 -3.51 4.34
CA LEU A 114 5.74 -3.63 3.58
C LEU A 114 6.86 -2.92 4.34
N LYS A 115 7.87 -3.68 4.77
CA LYS A 115 9.14 -3.08 5.23
C LYS A 115 9.99 -2.78 4.00
N VAL A 116 10.32 -1.51 3.79
CA VAL A 116 10.99 -1.07 2.56
C VAL A 116 12.25 -0.27 2.84
N GLU A 117 13.20 -0.35 1.93
CA GLU A 117 14.28 0.62 1.78
C GLU A 117 13.84 1.65 0.72
N GLN A 118 13.67 2.91 1.12
CA GLN A 118 13.26 3.99 0.23
C GLN A 118 14.46 4.59 -0.50
N GLN A 119 14.54 4.36 -1.81
CA GLN A 119 15.55 4.99 -2.65
C GLN A 119 15.19 6.45 -2.94
N GLY A 120 16.21 7.29 -3.01
CA GLY A 120 16.06 8.72 -3.26
C GLY A 120 15.60 9.55 -2.06
N GLY A 121 15.47 8.96 -0.87
CA GLY A 121 15.28 9.68 0.40
C GLY A 121 13.88 10.27 0.63
N ILE A 122 12.97 10.19 -0.35
CA ILE A 122 11.59 10.67 -0.22
C ILE A 122 10.60 9.67 -0.79
N ALA A 123 9.50 9.42 -0.08
CA ALA A 123 8.39 8.63 -0.61
C ALA A 123 7.32 9.51 -1.27
N CYS A 124 7.15 10.74 -0.76
CA CYS A 124 6.07 11.64 -1.14
C CYS A 124 6.46 12.56 -2.30
N HIS A 125 5.52 12.78 -3.23
CA HIS A 125 5.67 13.72 -4.34
C HIS A 125 5.72 15.20 -3.90
N THR A 126 5.44 15.50 -2.62
CA THR A 126 5.60 16.84 -2.05
C THR A 126 7.04 17.11 -1.59
N GLY A 127 7.98 16.23 -1.94
CA GLY A 127 9.38 16.41 -1.58
C GLY A 127 9.72 15.91 -0.18
N ARG A 128 8.83 15.18 0.49
CA ARG A 128 8.99 14.76 1.90
C ARG A 128 9.24 13.28 2.05
N GLN A 129 9.89 12.90 3.15
CA GLN A 129 10.15 11.50 3.49
C GLN A 129 8.86 10.68 3.53
N SER A 130 7.85 11.17 4.25
CA SER A 130 6.56 10.51 4.43
C SER A 130 5.41 11.33 3.85
N CYS A 131 4.35 10.64 3.40
CA CYS A 131 3.07 11.25 3.11
C CYS A 131 2.35 11.76 4.37
N PHE A 132 2.72 11.27 5.56
CA PHE A 132 2.11 11.60 6.85
C PHE A 132 2.78 12.82 7.52
N PHE A 133 3.00 13.89 6.75
CA PHE A 133 3.72 15.08 7.21
C PHE A 133 2.86 16.13 7.93
N GLN A 134 1.55 15.91 7.99
CA GLN A 134 0.61 16.81 8.68
C GLN A 134 0.28 16.25 10.05
N ARG A 135 0.37 17.10 11.08
CA ARG A 135 -0.04 16.80 12.46
C ARG A 135 -1.26 17.64 12.80
N LEU A 136 -2.23 17.05 13.49
CA LEU A 136 -3.35 17.78 14.07
C LEU A 136 -2.89 18.44 15.37
N GLU A 137 -2.80 19.77 15.37
CA GLU A 137 -2.57 20.56 16.58
C GLU A 137 -3.90 20.77 17.31
N THR A 138 -3.93 20.45 18.60
CA THR A 138 -5.15 20.50 19.43
C THR A 138 -5.04 21.48 20.61
N SER A 139 -3.88 22.13 20.79
CA SER A 139 -3.64 23.07 21.88
C SER A 139 -4.15 24.50 21.62
N GLY A 140 -4.64 24.78 20.41
CA GLY A 140 -5.21 26.07 20.02
C GLY A 140 -6.69 26.22 20.41
N ALA A 141 -7.28 27.35 20.04
CA ALA A 141 -8.72 27.56 20.21
C ALA A 141 -9.56 26.55 19.40
N GLU A 142 -9.05 26.15 18.22
CA GLU A 142 -9.66 25.14 17.35
C GLU A 142 -8.58 24.18 16.82
N PRO A 143 -8.90 22.88 16.61
CA PRO A 143 -7.97 21.94 16.00
C PRO A 143 -7.58 22.34 14.58
N ALA A 144 -6.29 22.26 14.25
CA ALA A 144 -5.76 22.64 12.94
C ALA A 144 -4.70 21.66 12.44
N TRP A 145 -4.71 21.36 11.14
CA TRP A 145 -3.65 20.58 10.50
C TRP A 145 -2.45 21.45 10.17
N VAL A 146 -1.26 21.04 10.61
CA VAL A 146 -0.01 21.76 10.40
C VAL A 146 1.02 20.80 9.79
N ALA A 147 1.69 21.24 8.72
CA ALA A 147 2.83 20.51 8.18
C ALA A 147 4.02 20.62 9.14
N VAL A 148 4.48 19.48 9.67
CA VAL A 148 5.56 19.43 10.68
C VAL A 148 6.87 18.86 10.14
N ASP A 149 6.83 18.19 8.98
CA ASP A 149 8.03 17.63 8.36
C ASP A 149 8.58 18.50 7.22
N PRO A 150 9.92 18.60 7.09
CA PRO A 150 10.57 19.44 6.09
C PRO A 150 10.43 18.88 4.67
N VAL A 151 10.41 19.79 3.69
CA VAL A 151 10.61 19.47 2.28
C VAL A 151 12.09 19.16 2.06
N LEU A 152 12.41 17.91 1.72
CA LEU A 152 13.78 17.42 1.51
C LEU A 152 14.23 17.56 0.04
N LYS A 153 13.29 17.55 -0.90
CA LYS A 153 13.54 17.81 -2.32
C LYS A 153 12.46 18.71 -2.89
N ASP A 154 12.84 19.56 -3.84
CA ASP A 154 11.88 20.40 -4.56
C ASP A 154 10.86 19.53 -5.33
N PRO A 155 9.54 19.65 -5.07
CA PRO A 155 8.50 18.91 -5.77
C PRO A 155 8.56 19.02 -7.30
N GLU A 156 8.94 20.19 -7.82
CA GLU A 156 8.99 20.44 -9.26
C GLU A 156 10.13 19.66 -9.94
N SER A 157 11.14 19.23 -9.17
CA SER A 157 12.28 18.46 -9.65
C SER A 157 12.08 16.93 -9.63
N ILE A 158 10.96 16.44 -9.09
CA ILE A 158 10.76 15.00 -8.82
C ILE A 158 10.42 14.20 -10.08
N TYR A 159 9.74 14.81 -11.03
CA TYR A 159 9.30 14.18 -12.27
C TYR A 159 10.18 14.69 -13.42
N LYS A 160 10.68 13.78 -14.25
CA LYS A 160 11.45 14.09 -15.46
C LYS A 160 10.66 13.73 -16.71
#